data_AF-A0A6C1NWA0-F1
#
_entry.id   AF-A0A6C1NWA0-F1
#
_cell.length_a   1.000
_cell.length_b   1.000
_cell.length_c   1.000
_cell.angle_alpha   90.00
_cell.angle_beta   90.00
_cell.angle_gamma   90.00
#
_symmetry.space_group_name_H-M   'P 1'
#
loop_
_entity.id
_entity.type
_entity.pdbx_description
1 polymer ?
#
loop_
_entity_poly.entity_id
_entity_poly.type
_entity_poly.pdbx_seq_one_letter_code
_entity_poly.pdbx_strand_id
1 'polypeptide(L)'
;MRYIKTTLLLVIFSLTFTSLHAQYTDTHRAAVKDLLDTVEFEKNMLETIENMLEMQIRQNPDLIAFKDVMSSFFIKHLTSDEVKERYIDIYLESFTEKEIVELNRFFKTDLGRKYYTESQNLSLKGMQIGEEVVQQNMGEFQMMMMERAQELEGAMDQY
;
A
#
# COMPACT_ATOMS: atom_id res chain seq x y z
N MET A 1 -38.35 34.46 -45.46
CA MET A 1 -39.41 34.69 -44.45
C MET A 1 -39.51 33.47 -43.54
N ARG A 2 -39.30 33.72 -42.25
CA ARG A 2 -39.70 33.02 -41.01
C ARG A 2 -40.78 31.92 -41.17
N TYR A 3 -40.58 30.73 -40.56
CA TYR A 3 -41.47 29.79 -39.80
C TYR A 3 -40.66 28.48 -39.57
N ILE A 4 -40.04 28.10 -38.45
CA ILE A 4 -40.45 27.75 -37.06
C ILE A 4 -41.41 26.53 -36.95
N LYS A 5 -40.86 25.43 -36.35
CA LYS A 5 -41.50 24.28 -35.64
C LYS A 5 -42.23 23.24 -36.53
N THR A 6 -42.05 21.91 -36.49
CA THR A 6 -41.88 20.95 -35.37
C THR A 6 -41.35 19.57 -35.86
N THR A 7 -40.75 18.80 -34.93
CA THR A 7 -40.64 17.31 -34.86
C THR A 7 -39.65 16.55 -35.76
N LEU A 8 -38.50 16.15 -35.19
CA LEU A 8 -38.28 14.74 -34.80
C LEU A 8 -37.18 14.65 -33.74
N LEU A 9 -37.57 14.26 -32.53
CA LEU A 9 -36.69 13.85 -31.45
C LEU A 9 -35.88 12.62 -31.91
N LEU A 10 -34.57 12.72 -31.96
CA LEU A 10 -33.67 11.58 -31.75
C LEU A 10 -32.92 11.86 -30.45
N VAL A 11 -33.56 11.43 -29.36
CA VAL A 11 -32.96 11.37 -28.03
C VAL A 11 -31.83 10.36 -28.09
N ILE A 12 -30.63 10.85 -28.37
CA ILE A 12 -29.41 10.15 -27.99
C ILE A 12 -29.35 10.29 -26.48
N PHE A 13 -29.74 9.21 -25.82
CA PHE A 13 -29.58 8.98 -24.40
C PHE A 13 -28.07 8.95 -24.11
N SER A 14 -27.48 10.13 -23.95
CA SER A 14 -26.20 10.27 -23.28
C SER A 14 -26.42 9.81 -21.84
N LEU A 15 -26.15 8.52 -21.57
CA LEU A 15 -25.75 8.08 -20.24
C LEU A 15 -24.56 8.95 -19.87
N THR A 16 -24.83 10.04 -19.18
CA THR A 16 -23.85 10.60 -18.27
C THR A 16 -23.61 9.48 -17.26
N PHE A 17 -22.52 8.73 -17.45
CA PHE A 17 -21.85 8.09 -16.33
C PHE A 17 -21.45 9.23 -15.41
N THR A 18 -22.37 9.62 -14.51
CA THR A 18 -21.98 10.35 -13.32
C THR A 18 -20.97 9.46 -12.64
N SER A 19 -19.71 9.86 -12.67
CA SER A 19 -18.64 9.22 -11.93
C SER A 19 -19.18 8.99 -10.52
N LEU A 20 -19.35 7.72 -10.14
CA LEU A 20 -19.59 7.34 -8.76
C LEU A 20 -18.36 7.80 -7.97
N HIS A 21 -18.32 9.06 -7.56
CA HIS A 21 -17.88 9.33 -6.19
C HIS A 21 -19.07 8.91 -5.35
N ALA A 22 -19.24 7.60 -5.19
CA ALA A 22 -20.19 7.07 -4.24
C ALA A 22 -19.75 7.62 -2.89
N GLN A 23 -20.47 8.64 -2.41
CA GLN A 23 -20.26 9.15 -1.07
C GLN A 23 -20.56 7.96 -0.14
N TYR A 24 -19.50 7.35 0.39
CA TYR A 24 -19.63 6.16 1.23
C TYR A 24 -20.56 6.45 2.39
N THR A 25 -21.36 5.46 2.79
CA THR A 25 -22.25 5.59 3.94
C THR A 25 -21.44 5.87 5.20
N ASP A 26 -22.02 6.63 6.13
CA ASP A 26 -21.40 6.86 7.45
C ASP A 26 -21.13 5.54 8.18
N THR A 27 -21.97 4.52 7.95
CA THR A 27 -21.81 3.18 8.52
C THR A 27 -20.60 2.44 7.93
N HIS A 28 -20.35 2.56 6.63
CA HIS A 28 -19.16 1.98 6.00
C HIS A 28 -17.88 2.65 6.52
N ARG A 29 -17.85 3.99 6.57
CA ARG A 29 -16.71 4.72 7.13
C ARG A 29 -16.46 4.36 8.60
N ALA A 30 -17.51 4.25 9.40
CA ALA A 30 -17.40 3.83 10.80
C ALA A 30 -16.86 2.40 10.95
N ALA A 31 -17.27 1.47 10.08
CA ALA A 31 -16.76 0.11 10.09
C ALA A 31 -15.27 0.05 9.74
N VAL A 32 -14.80 0.87 8.80
CA VAL A 32 -13.35 0.98 8.48
C VAL A 32 -12.58 1.57 9.65
N LYS A 33 -13.12 2.58 10.35
CA LYS A 33 -12.49 3.12 11.57
C LYS A 33 -12.34 2.05 12.65
N ASP A 34 -13.38 1.25 12.92
CA ASP A 34 -13.33 0.11 13.85
C ASP A 34 -12.30 -0.94 13.42
N LEU A 35 -12.09 -1.14 12.12
CA LEU A 35 -11.08 -2.04 11.58
C LEU A 35 -9.67 -1.54 11.87
N LEU A 36 -9.37 -0.29 11.55
CA LEU A 36 -8.06 0.30 11.80
C LEU A 36 -7.72 0.31 13.29
N ASP A 37 -8.71 0.54 14.15
CA ASP A 37 -8.51 0.50 15.60
C ASP A 37 -8.31 -0.95 16.09
N THR A 38 -9.08 -1.93 15.55
CA THR A 38 -8.95 -3.36 15.89
C THR A 38 -7.56 -3.92 15.56
N VAL A 39 -6.96 -3.45 14.46
CA VAL A 39 -5.61 -3.86 14.05
C VAL A 39 -4.51 -2.98 14.65
N GLU A 40 -4.83 -2.11 15.60
CA GLU A 40 -3.88 -1.21 16.27
C GLU A 40 -3.06 -0.33 15.30
N PHE A 41 -3.71 0.21 14.26
CA PHE A 41 -3.06 0.94 13.16
C PHE A 41 -2.04 2.00 13.62
N GLU A 42 -2.40 2.86 14.57
CA GLU A 42 -1.52 3.92 15.06
C GLU A 42 -0.26 3.36 15.75
N LYS A 43 -0.43 2.33 16.58
CA LYS A 43 0.69 1.66 17.24
C LYS A 43 1.61 0.99 16.23
N ASN A 44 1.06 0.30 15.22
CA ASN A 44 1.88 -0.31 14.17
C ASN A 44 2.65 0.75 13.35
N MET A 45 2.05 1.92 13.12
CA MET A 45 2.73 3.04 12.47
C MET A 45 3.90 3.55 13.32
N LEU A 46 3.72 3.70 14.64
CA LEU A 46 4.79 4.09 15.55
C LEU A 46 5.93 3.06 15.56
N GLU A 47 5.61 1.76 15.65
CA GLU A 47 6.60 0.69 15.59
C GLU A 47 7.35 0.67 14.25
N THR A 48 6.66 0.93 13.14
CA THR A 48 7.28 1.04 11.80
C THR A 48 8.24 2.21 11.73
N ILE A 49 7.88 3.37 12.28
CA ILE A 49 8.76 4.55 12.35
C ILE A 49 10.02 4.22 13.16
N GLU A 50 9.86 3.60 14.34
CA GLU A 50 11.00 3.23 15.19
C GLU A 50 11.93 2.25 14.48
N ASN A 51 11.39 1.18 13.90
CA ASN A 51 12.18 0.18 13.16
C ASN A 51 12.94 0.80 11.97
N MET A 52 12.30 1.71 11.24
CA MET A 52 12.93 2.44 10.14
C MET A 52 14.08 3.31 10.65
N LEU A 53 13.88 4.06 11.73
CA LEU A 53 14.92 4.92 12.31
C LEU A 53 16.09 4.11 12.84
N GLU A 54 15.82 3.00 13.52
CA GLU A 54 16.87 2.09 13.97
C GLU A 54 17.69 1.54 12.80
N MET A 55 17.04 1.18 11.70
CA MET A 55 17.73 0.72 10.49
C MET A 55 18.66 1.80 9.93
N GLN A 56 18.19 3.05 9.85
CA GLN A 56 19.00 4.17 9.37
C GLN A 56 20.19 4.46 10.29
N ILE A 57 19.99 4.42 11.62
CA ILE A 57 21.07 4.62 12.60
C ILE A 57 22.09 3.47 12.54
N ARG A 58 21.66 2.23 12.31
CA ARG A 58 22.59 1.10 12.11
C ARG A 58 23.47 1.30 10.87
N GLN A 59 22.92 1.90 9.81
CA GLN A 59 23.66 2.21 8.59
C GLN A 59 24.57 3.44 8.75
N ASN A 60 24.15 4.43 9.53
CA ASN A 60 24.92 5.63 9.83
C ASN A 60 24.83 6.02 11.33
N PRO A 61 25.79 5.58 12.16
CA PRO A 61 25.74 5.82 13.61
C PRO A 61 25.73 7.30 14.03
N ASP A 62 26.24 8.22 13.21
CA ASP A 62 26.24 9.65 13.51
C ASP A 62 24.81 10.24 13.62
N LEU A 63 23.81 9.54 13.04
CA LEU A 63 22.41 9.92 13.12
C LEU A 63 21.80 9.76 14.52
N ILE A 64 22.46 9.03 15.43
CA ILE A 64 21.94 8.78 16.78
C ILE A 64 21.65 10.08 17.54
N ALA A 65 22.48 11.12 17.33
CA ALA A 65 22.33 12.43 17.95
C ALA A 65 21.09 13.20 17.46
N PHE A 66 20.45 12.75 16.37
CA PHE A 66 19.25 13.36 15.78
C PHE A 66 18.01 12.46 15.91
N LYS A 67 18.10 11.32 16.62
CA LYS A 67 17.01 10.34 16.71
C LYS A 67 15.70 10.96 17.19
N ASP A 68 15.77 11.83 18.19
CA ASP A 68 14.62 12.54 18.77
C ASP A 68 13.97 13.49 17.76
N VAL A 69 14.78 14.26 17.02
CA VAL A 69 14.31 15.18 15.99
C VAL A 69 13.63 14.41 14.85
N MET A 70 14.27 13.35 14.36
CA MET A 70 13.71 12.51 13.30
C MET A 70 12.42 11.83 13.75
N SER A 71 12.41 11.20 14.94
CA SER A 71 11.23 10.54 15.51
C SER A 71 10.07 11.53 15.67
N SER A 72 10.33 12.70 16.26
CA SER A 72 9.31 13.74 16.42
C SER A 72 8.73 14.20 15.08
N PHE A 73 9.57 14.37 14.06
CA PHE A 73 9.13 14.74 12.72
C PHE A 73 8.25 13.65 12.09
N PHE A 74 8.71 12.40 12.08
CA PHE A 74 7.98 11.30 11.46
C PHE A 74 6.66 11.01 12.18
N ILE A 75 6.66 10.96 13.51
CA ILE A 75 5.43 10.75 14.29
C ILE A 75 4.43 11.85 13.95
N LYS A 76 4.82 13.11 14.04
CA LYS A 76 3.93 14.26 13.77
C LYS A 76 3.21 14.18 12.43
N HIS A 77 3.90 13.73 11.38
CA HIS A 77 3.35 13.72 10.03
C HIS A 77 2.67 12.39 9.66
N LEU A 78 3.26 11.26 10.03
CA LEU A 78 2.81 9.93 9.62
C LEU A 78 1.70 9.37 10.52
N THR A 79 1.52 9.87 11.74
CA THR A 79 0.38 9.51 12.61
C THR A 79 -0.68 10.60 12.65
N SER A 80 -0.69 11.51 11.67
CA SER A 80 -1.69 12.57 11.59
C SER A 80 -3.07 12.04 11.16
N ASP A 81 -4.12 12.76 11.55
CA ASP A 81 -5.50 12.44 11.14
C ASP A 81 -5.65 12.42 9.61
N GLU A 82 -4.92 13.28 8.88
CA GLU A 82 -4.93 13.27 7.41
C GLU A 82 -4.44 11.93 6.86
N VAL A 83 -3.36 11.38 7.44
CA VAL A 83 -2.87 10.07 7.03
C VAL A 83 -3.89 8.98 7.38
N LYS A 84 -4.48 9.00 8.58
CA LYS A 84 -5.53 8.05 8.96
C LYS A 84 -6.73 8.10 8.00
N GLU A 85 -7.19 9.28 7.60
CA GLU A 85 -8.28 9.44 6.65
C GLU A 85 -7.92 8.93 5.24
N ARG A 86 -6.67 9.11 4.78
CA ARG A 86 -6.21 8.49 3.52
C ARG A 86 -6.25 6.96 3.58
N TYR A 87 -5.86 6.36 4.70
CA TYR A 87 -5.99 4.90 4.87
C TYR A 87 -7.46 4.49 4.86
N ILE A 88 -8.34 5.24 5.53
CA ILE A 88 -9.78 4.96 5.49
C ILE A 88 -10.30 4.94 4.05
N ASP A 89 -9.93 5.95 3.26
CA ASP A 89 -10.37 6.05 1.86
C ASP A 89 -9.87 4.86 1.02
N ILE A 90 -8.62 4.40 1.23
CA ILE A 90 -8.09 3.18 0.57
C ILE A 90 -8.98 1.96 0.88
N TYR A 91 -9.38 1.76 2.14
CA TYR A 91 -10.24 0.64 2.52
C TYR A 91 -11.66 0.77 1.97
N LEU A 92 -12.22 1.99 1.95
CA LEU A 92 -13.53 2.27 1.36
C LEU A 92 -13.56 1.99 -0.16
N GLU A 93 -12.46 2.28 -0.85
CA GLU A 93 -12.30 1.99 -2.29
C GLU A 93 -12.08 0.49 -2.57
N SER A 94 -11.47 -0.23 -1.63
CA SER A 94 -11.03 -1.62 -1.84
C SER A 94 -12.05 -2.67 -1.42
N PHE A 95 -12.91 -2.37 -0.44
CA PHE A 95 -13.82 -3.32 0.17
C PHE A 95 -15.24 -2.77 0.26
N THR A 96 -16.21 -3.66 0.19
CA THR A 96 -17.60 -3.32 0.52
C THR A 96 -17.78 -3.24 2.03
N GLU A 97 -18.83 -2.53 2.47
CA GLU A 97 -19.18 -2.43 3.90
C GLU A 97 -19.32 -3.80 4.56
N LYS A 98 -19.94 -4.76 3.86
CA LYS A 98 -20.13 -6.12 4.36
C LYS A 98 -18.79 -6.84 4.60
N GLU A 99 -17.85 -6.70 3.67
CA GLU A 99 -16.51 -7.31 3.79
C GLU A 99 -15.72 -6.69 4.94
N ILE A 100 -15.78 -5.36 5.12
CA ILE A 100 -15.16 -4.69 6.28
C ILE A 100 -15.76 -5.20 7.60
N VAL A 101 -17.08 -5.39 7.67
CA VAL A 101 -17.75 -5.95 8.87
C VAL A 101 -17.29 -7.39 9.14
N GLU A 102 -17.10 -8.19 8.10
CA GLU A 102 -16.59 -9.57 8.25
C GLU A 102 -15.12 -9.59 8.68
N LEU A 103 -14.28 -8.70 8.13
CA LEU A 103 -12.89 -8.51 8.56
C LEU A 103 -12.81 -8.10 10.03
N ASN A 104 -13.63 -7.14 10.45
CA ASN A 104 -13.74 -6.75 11.85
C ASN A 104 -14.06 -7.93 12.76
N ARG A 105 -15.06 -8.74 12.39
CA ARG A 105 -15.42 -9.93 13.16
C ARG A 105 -14.26 -10.90 13.27
N PHE A 106 -13.52 -11.12 12.18
CA PHE A 106 -12.38 -12.03 12.16
C PHE A 106 -11.23 -11.51 13.03
N PHE A 107 -10.79 -10.26 12.83
CA PHE A 107 -9.66 -9.68 13.57
C PHE A 107 -9.95 -9.45 15.05
N LYS A 108 -11.22 -9.44 15.47
CA LYS A 108 -11.60 -9.47 16.89
C LYS A 108 -11.41 -10.83 17.57
N THR A 109 -11.14 -11.91 16.82
CA THR A 109 -10.81 -13.23 17.38
C THR A 109 -9.31 -13.36 17.73
N ASP A 110 -8.95 -14.28 18.63
CA ASP A 110 -7.54 -14.57 18.93
C ASP A 110 -6.76 -15.02 17.69
N LEU A 111 -7.39 -15.88 16.86
CA LEU A 111 -6.79 -16.33 15.62
C LEU A 111 -6.61 -15.19 14.62
N GLY A 112 -7.59 -14.28 14.50
CA GLY A 112 -7.51 -13.13 13.60
C GLY A 112 -6.40 -12.17 13.99
N ARG A 113 -6.28 -11.79 15.27
CA ARG A 113 -5.16 -10.98 15.77
C ARG A 113 -3.81 -11.62 15.50
N LYS A 114 -3.70 -12.93 15.79
CA LYS A 114 -2.49 -13.70 15.51
C LYS A 114 -2.19 -13.71 14.01
N TYR A 115 -3.18 -13.97 13.17
CA TYR A 115 -3.02 -13.98 11.72
C TYR A 115 -2.56 -12.63 11.19
N TYR A 116 -3.16 -11.53 11.64
CA TYR A 116 -2.74 -10.18 11.24
C TYR A 116 -1.24 -9.97 11.53
N THR A 117 -0.81 -10.24 12.76
CA THR A 117 0.59 -10.09 13.18
C THR A 117 1.53 -11.05 12.42
N GLU A 118 1.18 -12.33 12.38
CA GLU A 118 2.03 -13.35 11.75
C GLU A 118 2.08 -13.20 10.23
N SER A 119 1.05 -12.69 9.58
CA SER A 119 1.06 -12.46 8.12
C SER A 119 2.20 -11.55 7.69
N GLN A 120 2.45 -10.47 8.46
CA GLN A 120 3.57 -9.55 8.20
C GLN A 120 4.92 -10.21 8.45
N ASN A 121 5.04 -10.96 9.56
CA ASN A 121 6.25 -11.72 9.89
C ASN A 121 6.57 -12.79 8.84
N LEU A 122 5.56 -13.48 8.31
CA LEU A 122 5.71 -14.48 7.27
C LEU A 122 6.13 -13.84 5.94
N SER A 123 5.57 -12.68 5.57
CA SER A 123 6.01 -11.92 4.39
C SER A 123 7.48 -11.52 4.48
N LEU A 124 7.92 -10.99 5.63
CA LEU A 124 9.33 -10.63 5.86
C LEU A 124 10.27 -11.85 5.75
N LYS A 125 9.91 -12.97 6.38
CA LYS A 125 10.68 -14.22 6.26
C LYS A 125 10.71 -14.75 4.82
N GLY A 126 9.60 -14.61 4.09
CA GLY A 126 9.53 -14.97 2.68
C GLY A 126 10.50 -14.16 1.81
N MET A 127 10.63 -12.87 2.07
CA MET A 127 11.62 -12.01 1.40
C MET A 127 13.06 -12.46 1.72
N GLN A 128 13.36 -12.73 2.99
CA GLN A 128 14.68 -13.21 3.42
C GLN A 128 15.07 -14.52 2.72
N ILE A 129 14.13 -15.47 2.59
CA ILE A 129 14.35 -16.70 1.85
C ILE A 129 14.70 -16.40 0.39
N GLY A 130 13.99 -15.47 -0.26
CA GLY A 130 14.28 -15.06 -1.63
C GLY A 130 15.69 -14.47 -1.77
N GLU A 131 16.09 -13.60 -0.85
CA GLU A 131 17.44 -13.02 -0.79
C GLU A 131 18.51 -14.10 -0.61
N GLU A 132 18.31 -15.04 0.31
CA GLU A 132 19.23 -16.16 0.56
C GLU A 132 19.40 -17.03 -0.68
N VAL A 133 18.30 -17.36 -1.38
CA VAL A 133 18.37 -18.14 -2.63
C VAL A 133 19.19 -17.40 -3.68
N VAL A 134 18.97 -16.09 -3.88
CA VAL A 134 19.77 -15.31 -4.83
C VAL A 134 21.25 -15.26 -4.43
N GLN A 135 21.55 -15.08 -3.14
CA GLN A 135 22.93 -15.07 -2.65
C GLN A 135 23.63 -16.42 -2.86
N GLN A 136 22.96 -17.52 -2.57
CA GLN A 136 23.49 -18.88 -2.76
C GLN A 136 23.76 -19.19 -4.24
N ASN A 137 22.99 -18.59 -5.16
CA ASN A 137 23.10 -18.80 -6.60
C ASN A 137 23.77 -17.61 -7.33
N MET A 138 24.47 -16.74 -6.60
CA MET A 138 25.05 -15.50 -7.14
C MET A 138 26.08 -15.76 -8.25
N GLY A 139 26.82 -16.87 -8.16
CA GLY A 139 27.79 -17.26 -9.19
C GLY A 139 27.13 -17.58 -10.53
N GLU A 140 26.04 -18.36 -10.53
CA GLU A 140 25.25 -18.64 -11.73
C GLU A 140 24.67 -17.35 -12.31
N PHE A 141 24.09 -16.51 -11.46
CA PHE A 141 23.54 -15.21 -11.87
C PHE A 141 24.58 -14.32 -12.55
N GLN A 142 25.80 -14.23 -12.00
CA GLN A 142 26.90 -13.47 -12.61
C GLN A 142 27.32 -14.02 -13.98
N MET A 143 27.40 -15.35 -14.14
CA MET A 143 27.73 -15.96 -15.42
C MET A 143 26.67 -15.64 -16.48
N MET A 144 25.38 -15.78 -16.15
CA MET A 144 24.28 -15.43 -17.06
C MET A 144 24.34 -13.97 -17.51
N MET A 145 24.68 -13.05 -16.61
CA MET A 145 24.84 -11.62 -16.94
C MET A 145 26.05 -11.38 -17.86
N MET A 146 27.17 -12.07 -17.64
CA MET A 146 28.36 -11.96 -18.49
C MET A 146 28.12 -12.50 -19.90
N GLU A 147 27.49 -13.67 -20.03
CA GLU A 147 27.11 -14.24 -21.32
C GLU A 147 26.23 -13.26 -22.11
N ARG A 148 25.21 -12.69 -21.46
CA ARG A 148 24.33 -11.71 -22.10
C ARG A 148 25.06 -10.43 -22.53
N ALA A 149 26.03 -9.96 -21.75
CA ALA A 149 26.81 -8.78 -22.11
C ALA A 149 27.65 -9.03 -23.37
N GLN A 150 28.29 -10.21 -23.49
CA GLN A 150 29.07 -10.59 -24.67
C GLN A 150 28.23 -10.71 -25.93
N GLU A 151 27.02 -11.28 -25.83
CA GLU A 151 26.08 -11.34 -26.95
C GLU A 151 25.72 -9.94 -27.49
N LEU A 152 25.51 -8.98 -26.58
CA LEU A 152 25.15 -7.61 -26.93
C LEU A 152 26.32 -6.86 -27.60
N GLU A 153 27.55 -7.04 -27.10
CA GLU A 153 28.74 -6.46 -27.74
C GLU A 153 28.96 -7.02 -29.14
N GLY A 154 28.90 -8.34 -29.31
CA GLY A 154 29.05 -8.98 -30.62
C GLY A 154 27.94 -8.60 -31.62
N ALA A 155 26.73 -8.27 -31.14
CA ALA A 155 25.65 -7.78 -31.97
C ALA A 155 25.84 -6.32 -32.41
N MET A 156 26.50 -5.48 -31.61
CA MET A 156 26.80 -4.08 -31.97
C MET A 156 27.95 -3.97 -32.98
N ASP A 157 28.94 -4.87 -32.91
CA ASP A 157 30.06 -4.90 -33.85
C ASP A 157 29.68 -5.39 -35.27
N GLN A 158 28.44 -5.88 -35.44
CA GLN A 158 27.89 -6.30 -36.73
C GLN A 158 27.11 -5.19 -37.47
N TYR A 159 27.05 -3.97 -36.92
CA TYR A 159 26.43 -2.79 -37.53
C TYR A 159 27.47 -1.69 -37.80
#